data_AF-A0A1H8NAS5-F1
#
_entry.id   AF-A0A1H8NAS5-F1
#
_cell.length_a   1.000
_cell.length_b   1.000
_cell.length_c   1.000
_cell.angle_alpha   90.00
_cell.angle_beta   90.00
_cell.angle_gamma   90.00
#
_symmetry.space_group_name_H-M   'P 1'
#
loop_
_entity.id
_entity.type
_entity.pdbx_description
1 polymer ?
#
loop_
_entity_poly.entity_id
_entity_poly.type
_entity_poly.pdbx_seq_one_letter_code
_entity_poly.pdbx_strand_id
1 'polypeptide(L)'
;MTGTAEPDAVGDVRGDEPRDVARAIERIDDRAAAVRERQVERALTELEAVGDPDPETRAAVRRLGDRLTERLVATPKAALRGVPDRSSGDAETAGDRTADDEAVRVALDLFGD
;
A
#
# COMPACT_ATOMS: atom_id res chain seq x y z
N MET A 1 -8.79 35.11 -40.35
CA MET A 1 -7.50 34.37 -40.38
C MET A 1 -6.49 35.31 -39.74
N THR A 2 -5.90 35.12 -38.57
CA THR A 2 -5.47 33.97 -37.74
C THR A 2 -5.52 34.48 -36.28
N GLY A 3 -5.98 33.78 -35.24
CA GLY A 3 -5.67 32.40 -34.88
C GLY A 3 -4.50 32.37 -33.88
N THR A 4 -4.63 32.99 -32.71
CA THR A 4 -3.71 32.79 -31.57
C THR A 4 -4.53 32.58 -30.31
N ALA A 5 -4.90 31.32 -30.08
CA ALA A 5 -5.32 30.86 -28.76
C ALA A 5 -4.19 29.96 -28.24
N GLU A 6 -3.84 30.26 -27.00
CA GLU A 6 -2.81 29.71 -26.11
C GLU A 6 -2.63 28.19 -26.25
N PRO A 7 -1.38 27.66 -26.25
CA PRO A 7 -1.20 26.24 -26.00
C PRO A 7 -1.51 25.97 -24.54
N ASP A 8 -2.60 25.21 -24.37
CA ASP A 8 -3.04 24.56 -23.15
C ASP A 8 -1.89 24.13 -22.25
N ALA A 9 -2.05 24.46 -20.96
CA ALA A 9 -1.35 23.85 -19.86
C ALA A 9 -1.67 22.34 -19.86
N VAL A 10 -0.85 21.55 -20.55
CA VAL A 10 -0.85 20.10 -20.38
C VAL A 10 -0.19 19.85 -19.03
N GLY A 11 -1.03 19.66 -18.02
CA GLY A 11 -0.63 19.35 -16.66
C GLY A 11 0.44 18.27 -16.64
N ASP A 12 1.51 18.60 -15.94
CA ASP A 12 2.55 17.70 -15.47
C ASP A 12 1.92 16.70 -14.47
N VAL A 13 1.21 15.70 -14.99
CA VAL A 13 0.63 14.60 -14.20
C VAL A 13 1.58 13.38 -14.18
N ARG A 14 2.72 13.46 -14.89
CA ARG A 14 3.63 12.31 -15.11
C ARG A 14 4.86 12.28 -14.19
N GLY A 15 4.94 13.20 -13.22
CA GLY A 15 6.09 13.31 -12.31
C GLY A 15 5.92 12.65 -10.92
N ASP A 16 4.74 12.10 -10.60
CA ASP A 16 4.40 11.65 -9.24
C ASP A 16 4.31 10.11 -9.09
N GLU A 17 4.42 9.32 -10.17
CA GLU A 17 4.19 7.86 -10.12
C GLU A 17 5.10 7.10 -9.13
N PRO A 18 6.42 7.36 -9.04
CA PRO A 18 7.27 6.71 -8.02
C PRO A 18 6.92 7.16 -6.60
N ARG A 19 6.42 8.40 -6.44
CA ARG A 19 5.94 8.93 -5.16
C ARG A 19 4.60 8.33 -4.79
N ASP A 20 3.74 8.05 -5.77
CA ASP A 20 2.44 7.40 -5.58
C ASP A 20 2.59 5.93 -5.19
N VAL A 21 3.54 5.21 -5.79
CA VAL A 21 3.91 3.84 -5.36
C VAL A 21 4.44 3.83 -3.93
N ALA A 22 5.37 4.72 -3.60
CA ALA A 22 5.91 4.83 -2.24
C ALA A 22 4.80 5.15 -1.22
N ARG A 23 3.92 6.09 -1.56
CA ARG A 23 2.76 6.46 -0.74
C ARG A 23 1.76 5.32 -0.59
N ALA A 24 1.50 4.55 -1.63
CA ALA A 24 0.64 3.37 -1.56
C ALA A 24 1.23 2.29 -0.63
N ILE A 25 2.53 2.06 -0.70
CA ILE A 25 3.24 1.13 0.19
C ILE A 25 3.16 1.61 1.65
N GLU A 26 3.40 2.89 1.91
CA GLU A 26 3.28 3.51 3.24
C GLU A 26 1.87 3.34 3.81
N ARG A 27 0.83 3.58 2.99
CA ARG A 27 -0.56 3.38 3.40
C ARG A 27 -0.90 1.93 3.71
N ILE A 28 -0.37 0.99 2.93
CA ILE A 28 -0.48 -0.44 3.25
C ILE A 28 0.19 -0.73 4.60
N ASP A 29 1.37 -0.18 4.86
CA ASP A 29 2.09 -0.35 6.13
C ASP A 29 1.31 0.20 7.33
N ASP A 30 0.84 1.44 7.25
CA ASP A 30 0.07 2.09 8.31
C ASP A 30 -1.20 1.32 8.64
N ARG A 31 -1.95 0.94 7.60
CA ARG A 31 -3.20 0.20 7.77
C ARG A 31 -2.94 -1.18 8.38
N ALA A 32 -1.89 -1.86 7.92
CA ALA A 32 -1.51 -3.17 8.41
C ALA A 32 -1.08 -3.10 9.89
N ALA A 33 -0.31 -2.08 10.28
CA ALA A 33 0.08 -1.84 11.66
C ALA A 33 -1.13 -1.60 12.57
N ALA A 34 -2.06 -0.72 12.17
CA ALA A 34 -3.26 -0.41 12.94
C ALA A 34 -4.18 -1.63 13.11
N VAL A 35 -4.33 -2.46 12.06
CA VAL A 35 -5.08 -3.71 12.16
C VAL A 35 -4.38 -4.71 13.08
N ARG A 36 -3.07 -4.89 12.91
CA ARG A 36 -2.27 -5.80 13.73
C ARG A 36 -2.33 -5.44 15.21
N GLU A 37 -2.22 -4.16 15.55
CA GLU A 37 -2.32 -3.67 16.92
C GLU A 37 -3.68 -4.00 17.54
N ARG A 38 -4.77 -3.56 16.89
CA ARG A 38 -6.14 -3.80 17.38
C ARG A 38 -6.44 -5.28 17.56
N GLN A 39 -6.01 -6.13 16.63
CA GLN A 39 -6.30 -7.56 16.70
C GLN A 39 -5.45 -8.28 17.75
N VAL A 40 -4.18 -7.90 17.92
CA VAL A 40 -3.33 -8.44 18.99
C VAL A 40 -3.87 -8.04 20.36
N GLU A 41 -4.24 -6.77 20.54
CA GLU A 41 -4.85 -6.29 21.79
C GLU A 41 -6.13 -7.06 22.09
N ARG A 42 -7.05 -7.13 21.13
CA ARG A 42 -8.29 -7.89 21.27
C ARG A 42 -8.05 -9.35 21.65
N ALA A 43 -7.13 -10.04 20.96
CA ALA A 43 -6.82 -11.43 21.24
C ALA A 43 -6.27 -11.62 22.66
N LEU A 44 -5.42 -10.71 23.13
CA LEU A 44 -4.90 -10.75 24.50
C LEU A 44 -6.00 -10.50 25.53
N THR A 45 -6.89 -9.53 25.29
CA THR A 45 -8.06 -9.29 26.16
C THR A 45 -8.99 -10.49 26.22
N GLU A 46 -9.25 -11.14 25.07
CA GLU A 46 -10.07 -12.35 25.02
C GLU A 46 -9.42 -13.52 25.76
N LEU A 47 -8.09 -13.67 25.69
CA LEU A 47 -7.35 -14.67 26.47
C LEU A 47 -7.44 -14.37 27.98
N GLU A 48 -7.20 -13.12 28.38
CA GLU A 48 -7.27 -12.66 29.77
C GLU A 48 -8.65 -12.90 30.41
N ALA A 49 -9.73 -12.85 29.61
CA ALA A 49 -11.07 -13.16 30.08
C ALA A 49 -11.28 -14.63 30.45
N VAL A 50 -10.48 -15.54 29.89
CA VAL A 50 -10.53 -17.00 30.17
C VAL A 50 -9.48 -17.41 31.20
N GLY A 51 -8.38 -16.65 31.31
CA GLY A 51 -7.35 -16.80 32.32
C GLY A 51 -6.13 -15.92 32.01
N ASP A 52 -5.29 -15.63 33.00
CA ASP A 52 -4.11 -14.76 32.78
C ASP A 52 -3.06 -15.48 31.90
N PRO A 53 -2.83 -15.07 30.65
CA PRO A 53 -1.87 -15.75 29.78
C PRO A 53 -0.45 -15.45 30.25
N ASP A 54 0.41 -16.45 30.40
CA ASP A 54 1.80 -16.21 30.77
C ASP A 54 2.54 -15.31 29.75
N PRO A 55 3.70 -14.72 30.14
CA PRO A 55 4.46 -13.84 29.25
C PRO A 55 4.87 -14.49 27.91
N GLU A 56 5.08 -15.80 27.88
CA GLU A 56 5.48 -16.52 26.67
C GLU A 56 4.32 -16.62 25.68
N THR A 57 3.12 -16.92 26.17
CA THR A 57 1.87 -16.92 25.41
C THR A 57 1.59 -15.53 24.85
N ARG A 58 1.72 -14.48 25.67
CA ARG A 58 1.58 -13.09 25.21
C ARG A 58 2.57 -12.75 24.09
N ALA A 59 3.82 -13.18 24.22
CA ALA A 59 4.84 -12.99 23.19
C ALA A 59 4.57 -13.82 21.93
N ALA A 60 3.99 -15.01 22.05
CA ALA A 60 3.62 -15.86 20.92
C ALA A 60 2.49 -15.22 20.09
N VAL A 61 1.46 -14.66 20.74
CA VAL A 61 0.37 -13.93 20.06
C VAL A 61 0.90 -12.73 19.29
N ARG A 62 1.78 -11.93 19.89
CA ARG A 62 2.43 -10.78 19.22
C ARG A 62 3.21 -11.21 17.97
N ARG A 63 4.07 -12.24 18.11
CA ARG A 63 4.85 -12.82 17.00
C ARG A 63 3.97 -13.37 15.89
N LEU A 64 2.83 -13.98 16.24
CA LEU A 64 1.86 -14.46 15.26
C LEU A 64 1.24 -13.28 14.50
N GLY A 65 0.84 -12.23 15.20
CA GLY A 65 0.33 -11.00 14.59
C GLY A 65 1.32 -10.39 13.60
N ASP A 66 2.61 -10.31 13.97
CA ASP A 66 3.68 -9.83 13.09
C ASP A 66 3.81 -10.69 11.83
N ARG A 67 3.92 -12.01 11.99
CA ARG A 67 4.09 -12.95 10.88
C ARG A 67 2.91 -12.92 9.91
N LEU A 68 1.68 -12.85 10.42
CA LEU A 68 0.49 -12.79 9.57
C LEU A 68 0.46 -11.50 8.77
N THR A 69 0.74 -10.38 9.43
CA THR A 69 0.76 -9.06 8.82
C THR A 69 1.81 -9.00 7.71
N GLU A 70 3.04 -9.40 7.99
CA GLU A 70 4.14 -9.44 7.03
C GLU A 70 3.78 -10.27 5.79
N ARG A 71 3.23 -11.48 5.99
CA ARG A 71 2.86 -12.37 4.88
C ARG A 71 1.72 -11.82 4.04
N LEU A 72 0.74 -11.17 4.65
CA LEU A 72 -0.43 -10.64 3.95
C LEU A 72 -0.09 -9.41 3.11
N VAL A 73 0.80 -8.54 3.59
CA VAL A 73 1.19 -7.33 2.84
C VAL A 73 2.32 -7.55 1.84
N ALA A 74 3.04 -8.66 1.94
CA ALA A 74 4.17 -8.94 1.04
C ALA A 74 3.76 -8.96 -0.44
N THR A 75 2.68 -9.65 -0.79
CA THR A 75 2.19 -9.76 -2.17
C THR A 75 1.75 -8.41 -2.77
N PRO A 76 0.85 -7.63 -2.15
CA PRO A 76 0.46 -6.34 -2.72
C PRO A 76 1.62 -5.36 -2.81
N LYS A 77 2.55 -5.35 -1.84
CA LYS A 77 3.77 -4.52 -1.94
C LYS A 77 4.71 -4.97 -3.05
N ALA A 78 4.85 -6.27 -3.28
CA ALA A 78 5.66 -6.79 -4.38
C ALA A 78 5.05 -6.41 -5.74
N ALA A 79 3.72 -6.45 -5.88
CA ALA A 79 3.03 -5.98 -7.07
C ALA A 79 3.30 -4.49 -7.32
N LEU A 80 3.18 -3.64 -6.30
CA LEU A 80 3.46 -2.21 -6.40
C LEU A 80 4.93 -1.90 -6.74
N ARG A 81 5.89 -2.65 -6.19
CA ARG A 81 7.32 -2.50 -6.52
C ARG A 81 7.70 -3.05 -7.89
N GLY A 82 6.87 -3.93 -8.45
CA GLY A 82 7.03 -4.46 -9.79
C GLY A 82 6.67 -3.45 -10.88
N VAL A 83 5.97 -2.37 -10.52
CA VAL A 83 5.69 -1.23 -11.42
C VAL A 83 7.02 -0.54 -11.74
N PRO A 84 7.50 -0.59 -13.00
CA PRO A 84 8.78 0.00 -13.35
C PRO A 84 8.77 1.52 -13.17
N ASP A 85 9.86 2.09 -12.63
CA ASP A 85 10.06 3.54 -12.53
C ASP A 85 10.24 4.12 -13.95
N ARG A 86 9.17 4.71 -14.49
CA ARG A 86 9.11 5.16 -15.89
C ARG A 86 9.51 6.62 -16.09
N SER A 87 10.33 7.18 -15.19
CA SER A 87 10.99 8.49 -15.41
C SER A 87 11.88 8.52 -16.68
N SER A 88 12.13 7.37 -17.32
CA SER A 88 12.91 7.24 -18.57
C SER A 88 12.05 6.76 -19.75
N GLY A 89 11.30 7.68 -20.34
CA GLY A 89 11.24 7.90 -21.80
C GLY A 89 10.86 6.81 -22.83
N ASP A 90 10.48 5.57 -22.48
CA ASP A 90 10.12 4.57 -23.49
C ASP A 90 8.60 4.36 -23.63
N ALA A 91 8.07 4.80 -24.77
CA ALA A 91 6.65 4.93 -25.10
C ALA A 91 5.99 3.65 -25.66
N GLU A 92 6.55 2.46 -25.43
CA GLU A 92 6.16 1.23 -26.14
C GLU A 92 5.23 0.28 -25.35
N THR A 93 4.53 0.73 -24.30
CA THR A 93 3.64 -0.18 -23.52
C THR A 93 2.34 0.46 -23.04
N ALA A 94 1.51 0.95 -23.96
CA ALA A 94 0.20 1.54 -23.62
C ALA A 94 -0.77 0.60 -22.88
N GLY A 95 -0.72 -0.70 -23.13
CA GLY A 95 -1.60 -1.68 -22.47
C GLY A 95 -1.19 -2.08 -21.05
N ASP A 96 0.09 -1.87 -20.70
CA ASP A 96 0.67 -2.20 -19.38
C ASP A 96 0.53 -1.00 -18.41
N ARG A 97 0.59 0.22 -18.96
CA ARG A 97 0.38 1.48 -18.22
C ARG A 97 -0.94 1.55 -17.46
N THR A 98 -2.04 1.11 -18.07
CA THR A 98 -3.36 1.18 -17.42
C THR A 98 -3.47 0.22 -16.22
N ALA A 99 -2.82 -0.95 -16.29
CA ALA A 99 -2.86 -1.94 -15.23
C ALA A 99 -2.02 -1.53 -14.01
N ASP A 100 -0.85 -0.93 -14.24
CA ASP A 100 0.03 -0.39 -13.19
C ASP A 100 -0.66 0.77 -12.43
N ASP A 101 -1.23 1.74 -13.15
CA ASP A 101 -1.95 2.88 -12.56
C ASP A 101 -3.23 2.45 -11.83
N GLU A 102 -3.91 1.42 -12.34
CA GLU A 102 -5.07 0.83 -11.68
C GLU A 102 -4.67 0.17 -10.37
N ALA A 103 -3.56 -0.58 -10.32
CA ALA A 103 -3.08 -1.22 -9.10
C ALA A 103 -2.73 -0.19 -8.00
N VAL A 104 -2.06 0.91 -8.36
CA VAL A 104 -1.76 2.00 -7.42
C VAL A 104 -3.03 2.67 -6.93
N ARG A 105 -3.96 3.01 -7.84
CA ARG A 105 -5.24 3.63 -7.47
C ARG A 105 -6.08 2.73 -6.56
N VAL A 106 -6.17 1.43 -6.87
CA VAL A 106 -6.89 0.44 -6.06
C VAL A 106 -6.24 0.29 -4.69
N ALA A 107 -4.91 0.28 -4.60
CA ALA A 107 -4.23 0.26 -3.31
C ALA A 107 -4.54 1.52 -2.48
N LEU A 108 -4.49 2.70 -3.09
CA LEU A 108 -4.83 3.94 -2.39
C LEU A 108 -6.30 4.00 -1.97
N ASP A 109 -7.23 3.46 -2.76
CA ASP A 109 -8.65 3.39 -2.40
C ASP A 109 -8.91 2.39 -1.26
N LEU A 110 -8.27 1.21 -1.30
CA LEU A 110 -8.46 0.15 -0.30
C LEU A 110 -7.76 0.44 1.04
N PHE A 111 -6.66 1.20 1.02
CA PHE A 111 -5.79 1.41 2.18
C PHE A 111 -5.63 2.89 2.60
N GLY A 112 -6.28 3.84 1.90
CA GLY A 112 -6.02 5.28 2.03
C GLY A 112 -6.89 6.09 3.00
N ASP A 113 -7.92 5.52 3.62
CA ASP A 113 -8.76 6.19 4.63
C ASP A 113 -8.11 6.27 6.03
#